data_AF-A0AA37IAZ3-F1
#
_entry.id   AF-A0AA37IAZ3-F1
#
_cell.length_a   1.000
_cell.length_b   1.000
_cell.length_c   1.000
_cell.angle_alpha   90.00
_cell.angle_beta   90.00
_cell.angle_gamma   90.00
#
_symmetry.space_group_name_H-M   'P 1'
#
loop_
_entity.id
_entity.type
_entity.pdbx_description
1 polymer ?
#
loop_
_entity_poly.entity_id
_entity_poly.type
_entity_poly.pdbx_seq_one_letter_code
_entity_poly.pdbx_strand_id
1 'polypeptide(L)'
;MLLCSTPLDEEVSDLISNDRQSKRDSGYGTINHEDLLAMRERVTRERRQQLATGDLLTREQLRVRLQVTNKGLSTLISAESIFAFDLDGEDVFPSLFSDKRLNLQRLYRIAKIIAAAPPESRLDFLTARSGALGGRAPLELLADDVDYKELRRFASGWAGEYSRTSVSFFAGEQVSVPLDAAPIYIAVVEVDPRASIWKRALNALISPGHRKPHEAPIAPSAFVAVIERVTLGHSGKELEAVARCRLDEGRIHVSIERRVQKDVETMTLVMPLEGTTVSDAAEHVFRALSK
;
A
#
# COMPACT_ATOMS: atom_id res chain seq x y z
N MET A 1 17.41 -13.11 -36.01
CA MET A 1 18.10 -13.41 -34.74
C MET A 1 17.10 -13.20 -33.62
N LEU A 2 16.63 -14.30 -33.06
CA LEU A 2 15.68 -14.36 -31.96
C LEU A 2 16.43 -13.97 -30.68
N LEU A 3 15.95 -12.95 -29.97
CA LEU A 3 16.45 -12.60 -28.64
C LEU A 3 15.75 -13.52 -27.63
N CYS A 4 16.52 -14.43 -27.03
CA CYS A 4 16.10 -15.19 -25.86
C CYS A 4 15.94 -14.22 -24.68
N SER A 5 14.70 -13.97 -24.27
CA SER A 5 14.39 -13.47 -22.93
C SER A 5 14.88 -14.48 -21.90
N THR A 6 15.57 -14.03 -20.86
CA THR A 6 16.13 -14.91 -19.83
C THR A 6 15.05 -15.31 -18.80
N PRO A 7 15.17 -16.48 -18.14
CA PRO A 7 14.14 -17.03 -17.25
C PRO A 7 13.76 -16.15 -16.04
N LEU A 8 14.58 -15.15 -15.71
CA LEU A 8 14.37 -14.30 -14.54
C LEU A 8 13.29 -13.23 -14.75
N ASP A 9 13.08 -12.77 -16.00
CA ASP A 9 12.12 -11.71 -16.30
C ASP A 9 10.65 -12.18 -16.25
N GLU A 10 10.38 -13.44 -16.61
CA GLU A 10 9.05 -14.05 -16.43
C GLU A 10 8.76 -14.39 -14.96
N GLU A 11 9.77 -14.80 -14.18
CA GLU A 11 9.55 -15.25 -12.80
C GLU A 11 9.50 -14.12 -11.76
N VAL A 12 10.10 -12.95 -12.02
CA VAL A 12 9.88 -11.75 -11.20
C VAL A 12 8.45 -11.23 -11.39
N SER A 13 7.91 -11.38 -12.61
CA SER A 13 6.50 -11.21 -12.86
C SER A 13 5.69 -12.22 -12.05
N ASP A 14 6.09 -13.48 -11.93
CA ASP A 14 5.39 -14.50 -11.13
C ASP A 14 5.44 -14.27 -9.62
N LEU A 15 6.48 -13.67 -9.03
CA LEU A 15 6.43 -13.29 -7.61
C LEU A 15 5.50 -12.12 -7.32
N ILE A 16 5.33 -11.23 -8.31
CA ILE A 16 4.38 -10.12 -8.28
C ILE A 16 2.98 -10.59 -8.72
N SER A 17 2.92 -11.69 -9.48
CA SER A 17 1.73 -12.27 -10.12
C SER A 17 1.36 -13.64 -9.55
N ASN A 18 1.86 -14.04 -8.38
CA ASN A 18 1.64 -15.41 -7.84
C ASN A 18 0.19 -15.69 -7.43
N ASP A 19 -0.71 -14.72 -7.63
CA ASP A 19 -2.16 -14.92 -7.67
C ASP A 19 -2.65 -15.54 -9.01
N ARG A 20 -1.79 -15.70 -10.03
CA ARG A 20 -2.11 -16.30 -11.33
C ARG A 20 -1.82 -17.80 -11.41
N GLN A 21 -0.74 -18.30 -10.79
CA GLN A 21 -0.40 -19.73 -10.90
C GLN A 21 -1.28 -20.61 -10.00
N SER A 22 -1.68 -20.14 -8.80
CA SER A 22 -2.61 -20.86 -7.92
C SER A 22 -4.07 -20.83 -8.42
N LYS A 23 -4.38 -20.01 -9.44
CA LYS A 23 -5.71 -19.90 -10.07
C LYS A 23 -5.85 -20.68 -11.38
N ARG A 24 -4.81 -21.37 -11.86
CA ARG A 24 -4.94 -22.17 -13.11
C ARG A 24 -5.76 -23.46 -12.93
N ASP A 25 -5.99 -23.89 -11.69
CA ASP A 25 -6.87 -25.03 -11.37
C ASP A 25 -8.27 -24.61 -10.88
N SER A 26 -8.58 -23.31 -10.79
CA SER A 26 -9.95 -22.85 -10.52
C SER A 26 -10.53 -22.20 -11.77
N GLY A 27 -11.54 -22.85 -12.35
CA GLY A 27 -12.19 -22.47 -13.61
C GLY A 27 -12.87 -21.11 -13.59
N TYR A 28 -12.09 -20.03 -13.60
CA TYR A 28 -12.57 -18.70 -13.94
C TYR A 28 -12.68 -18.62 -15.46
N GLY A 29 -13.91 -18.81 -15.96
CA GLY A 29 -14.25 -18.50 -17.33
C GLY A 29 -13.79 -17.08 -17.68
N THR A 30 -13.28 -16.91 -18.88
CA THR A 30 -13.02 -15.60 -19.49
C THR A 30 -14.27 -14.74 -19.29
N ILE A 31 -14.18 -13.71 -18.44
CA ILE A 31 -15.27 -12.76 -18.26
C ILE A 31 -15.36 -12.00 -19.58
N ASN A 32 -16.42 -12.25 -20.35
CA ASN A 32 -16.58 -11.62 -21.65
C ASN A 32 -16.88 -10.12 -21.45
N HIS A 33 -16.58 -9.31 -22.47
CA HIS A 33 -16.77 -7.86 -22.41
C HIS A 33 -18.22 -7.46 -22.05
N GLU A 34 -19.20 -8.25 -22.52
CA GLU A 34 -20.61 -8.07 -22.20
C GLU A 34 -20.90 -8.26 -20.71
N ASP A 35 -20.27 -9.23 -20.05
CA ASP A 35 -20.44 -9.46 -18.61
C ASP A 35 -19.87 -8.31 -17.79
N LEU A 36 -18.74 -7.73 -18.22
CA LEU A 36 -18.15 -6.55 -17.59
C LEU A 36 -19.06 -5.31 -17.72
N LEU A 37 -19.65 -5.11 -18.90
CA LEU A 37 -20.61 -4.02 -19.13
C LEU A 37 -21.87 -4.21 -18.29
N ALA A 38 -22.44 -5.42 -18.26
CA ALA A 38 -23.62 -5.73 -17.46
C ALA A 38 -23.36 -5.56 -15.96
N MET A 39 -22.17 -5.97 -15.48
CA MET A 39 -21.75 -5.75 -14.09
C MET A 39 -21.65 -4.26 -13.77
N ARG A 40 -21.05 -3.47 -14.65
CA ARG A 40 -20.94 -2.01 -14.50
C ARG A 40 -22.31 -1.35 -14.42
N GLU A 41 -23.22 -1.69 -15.33
CA GLU A 41 -24.59 -1.17 -15.33
C GLU A 41 -25.34 -1.50 -14.05
N ARG A 42 -25.16 -2.71 -13.51
CA ARG A 42 -25.76 -3.12 -12.23
C ARG A 42 -25.26 -2.26 -11.08
N VAL A 43 -23.94 -2.08 -10.97
CA VAL A 43 -23.32 -1.24 -9.94
C VAL A 43 -23.81 0.21 -10.05
N THR A 44 -23.86 0.77 -11.26
CA THR A 44 -24.39 2.13 -11.49
C THR A 44 -25.85 2.24 -11.04
N ARG A 45 -26.69 1.25 -11.36
CA ARG A 45 -28.11 1.25 -10.96
C ARG A 45 -28.27 1.19 -9.44
N GLU A 46 -27.52 0.33 -8.78
CA GLU A 46 -27.50 0.24 -7.31
C GLU A 46 -27.08 1.56 -6.68
N ARG A 47 -26.05 2.23 -7.21
CA ARG A 47 -25.61 3.56 -6.75
C ARG A 47 -26.67 4.64 -6.91
N ARG A 48 -27.38 4.66 -8.05
CA ARG A 48 -28.51 5.59 -8.25
C ARG A 48 -29.62 5.35 -7.24
N GLN A 49 -29.91 4.08 -6.93
CA GLN A 49 -30.88 3.73 -5.90
C GLN A 49 -30.43 4.20 -4.51
N GLN A 50 -29.17 3.98 -4.15
CA GLN A 50 -28.60 4.45 -2.88
C GLN A 50 -28.60 5.98 -2.76
N LEU A 51 -28.40 6.70 -3.86
CA LEU A 51 -28.54 8.16 -3.88
C LEU A 51 -30.00 8.58 -3.67
N ALA A 52 -30.96 7.86 -4.28
CA ALA A 52 -32.39 8.13 -4.13
C ALA A 52 -32.91 7.82 -2.71
N THR A 53 -32.39 6.78 -2.05
CA THR A 53 -32.74 6.43 -0.66
C THR A 53 -32.02 7.30 0.37
N GLY A 54 -30.98 8.05 -0.04
CA GLY A 54 -30.18 8.91 0.84
C GLY A 54 -29.06 8.19 1.58
N ASP A 55 -28.74 6.95 1.19
CA ASP A 55 -27.56 6.20 1.65
C ASP A 55 -26.27 6.77 1.05
N LEU A 56 -26.37 7.35 -0.15
CA LEU A 56 -25.35 8.22 -0.74
C LEU A 56 -25.86 9.66 -0.81
N LEU A 57 -24.91 10.59 -0.81
CA LEU A 57 -25.14 12.03 -0.86
C LEU A 57 -24.30 12.64 -1.96
N THR A 58 -24.86 13.62 -2.66
CA THR A 58 -24.05 14.50 -3.50
C THR A 58 -23.11 15.35 -2.64
N ARG A 59 -22.07 15.90 -3.27
CA ARG A 59 -21.15 16.84 -2.61
C ARG A 59 -21.88 17.97 -1.85
N GLU A 60 -22.88 18.56 -2.48
CA GLU A 60 -23.65 19.67 -1.91
C GLU A 60 -24.53 19.22 -0.73
N GLN A 61 -25.19 18.07 -0.86
CA GLN A 61 -25.99 17.50 0.25
C GLN A 61 -25.11 17.20 1.46
N LEU A 62 -23.95 16.58 1.25
CA LEU A 62 -23.00 16.26 2.33
C LEU A 62 -22.49 17.55 2.99
N ARG A 63 -22.12 18.55 2.20
CA ARG A 63 -21.65 19.86 2.69
C ARG A 63 -22.68 20.53 3.61
N VAL A 64 -23.95 20.56 3.17
CA VAL A 64 -25.05 21.14 3.95
C VAL A 64 -25.27 20.37 5.26
N ARG A 65 -25.26 19.03 5.21
CA ARG A 65 -25.43 18.20 6.42
C ARG A 65 -24.30 18.36 7.43
N LEU A 66 -23.06 18.46 6.94
CA LEU A 66 -21.87 18.70 7.76
C LEU A 66 -21.75 20.15 8.24
N GLN A 67 -22.51 21.09 7.67
CA GLN A 67 -22.41 22.52 7.93
C GLN A 67 -20.99 23.07 7.70
N VAL A 68 -20.31 22.55 6.67
CA VAL A 68 -18.95 22.98 6.30
C VAL A 68 -18.95 23.83 5.04
N THR A 69 -17.88 24.59 4.85
CA THR A 69 -17.62 25.30 3.58
C THR A 69 -17.17 24.31 2.51
N ASN A 70 -17.22 24.72 1.24
CA ASN A 70 -16.63 23.94 0.13
C ASN A 70 -15.15 23.62 0.38
N LYS A 71 -14.40 24.59 0.90
CA LYS A 71 -12.99 24.39 1.29
C LYS A 71 -12.86 23.35 2.40
N GLY A 72 -13.71 23.40 3.42
CA GLY A 72 -13.72 22.42 4.50
C GLY A 72 -13.99 21.00 4.00
N LEU A 73 -14.97 20.84 3.10
CA LEU A 73 -15.24 19.53 2.49
C LEU A 73 -14.06 19.06 1.63
N SER A 74 -13.48 19.94 0.80
CA SER A 74 -12.28 19.62 0.03
C SER A 74 -11.12 19.18 0.91
N THR A 75 -10.93 19.77 2.09
CA THR A 75 -9.92 19.33 3.06
C THR A 75 -10.19 17.93 3.59
N LEU A 76 -11.45 17.56 3.85
CA LEU A 76 -11.78 16.20 4.30
C LEU A 76 -11.48 15.16 3.19
N ILE A 77 -11.78 15.51 1.95
CA ILE A 77 -11.52 14.65 0.79
C ILE A 77 -10.00 14.50 0.58
N SER A 78 -9.26 15.61 0.51
CA SER A 78 -7.81 15.60 0.26
C SER A 78 -7.02 14.95 1.40
N ALA A 79 -7.53 15.03 2.62
CA ALA A 79 -6.97 14.35 3.77
C ALA A 79 -7.41 12.87 3.88
N GLU A 80 -8.14 12.34 2.91
CA GLU A 80 -8.69 10.97 2.87
C GLU A 80 -9.54 10.62 4.09
N SER A 81 -10.11 11.64 4.73
CA SER A 81 -10.96 11.49 5.91
C SER A 81 -12.38 11.06 5.55
N ILE A 82 -12.76 11.24 4.29
CA ILE A 82 -13.95 10.71 3.65
C ILE A 82 -13.57 10.21 2.25
N PHE A 83 -14.41 9.36 1.66
CA PHE A 83 -14.21 8.86 0.29
C PHE A 83 -15.51 8.94 -0.51
N ALA A 84 -15.37 8.95 -1.83
CA ALA A 84 -16.46 9.02 -2.78
C ALA A 84 -16.50 7.77 -3.67
N PHE A 85 -17.64 7.57 -4.30
CA PHE A 85 -17.81 6.71 -5.47
C PHE A 85 -17.99 7.59 -6.70
N ASP A 86 -17.47 7.13 -7.83
CA ASP A 86 -17.81 7.70 -9.12
C ASP A 86 -19.22 7.24 -9.53
N LEU A 87 -20.10 8.20 -9.79
CA LEU A 87 -21.41 7.95 -10.36
C LEU A 87 -21.64 8.88 -11.55
N ASP A 88 -21.51 8.34 -12.75
CA ASP A 88 -21.67 9.09 -14.01
C ASP A 88 -20.73 10.32 -14.11
N GLY A 89 -19.50 10.21 -13.57
CA GLY A 89 -18.50 11.29 -13.58
C GLY A 89 -18.60 12.25 -12.41
N GLU A 90 -19.52 12.02 -11.47
CA GLU A 90 -19.71 12.85 -10.28
C GLU A 90 -19.40 12.08 -8.99
N ASP A 91 -18.76 12.76 -8.03
CA ASP A 91 -18.47 12.19 -6.71
C ASP A 91 -19.74 12.12 -5.85
N VAL A 92 -20.10 10.91 -5.43
CA VAL A 92 -21.14 10.67 -4.42
C VAL A 92 -20.56 10.01 -3.17
N PHE A 93 -21.05 10.41 -2.00
CA PHE A 93 -20.43 10.09 -0.71
C PHE A 93 -21.35 9.27 0.18
N PRO A 94 -20.85 8.28 0.94
CA PRO A 94 -21.60 7.62 2.00
C PRO A 94 -22.23 8.60 3.00
N SER A 95 -23.54 8.45 3.26
CA SER A 95 -24.26 9.32 4.18
C SER A 95 -23.80 9.18 5.64
N LEU A 96 -23.18 8.05 6.00
CA LEU A 96 -22.57 7.78 7.30
C LEU A 96 -21.55 8.84 7.72
N PHE A 97 -20.91 9.53 6.76
CA PHE A 97 -19.98 10.61 7.06
C PHE A 97 -20.66 11.85 7.63
N SER A 98 -21.99 11.92 7.60
CA SER A 98 -22.80 12.99 8.19
C SER A 98 -23.73 12.52 9.32
N ASP A 99 -23.65 11.26 9.74
CA ASP A 99 -24.51 10.73 10.78
C ASP A 99 -24.04 11.21 12.17
N LYS A 100 -24.83 12.11 12.77
CA LYS A 100 -24.56 12.69 14.09
C LYS A 100 -24.64 11.70 15.25
N ARG A 101 -25.15 10.49 15.01
CA ARG A 101 -25.16 9.40 16.00
C ARG A 101 -23.78 8.77 16.16
N LEU A 102 -22.92 8.91 15.15
CA LEU A 102 -21.57 8.37 15.15
C LEU A 102 -20.56 9.37 15.71
N ASN A 103 -19.46 8.85 16.27
CA ASN A 103 -18.29 9.67 16.55
C ASN A 103 -17.56 9.98 15.22
N LEU A 104 -17.99 11.04 14.54
CA LEU A 104 -17.47 11.41 13.21
C LEU A 104 -15.96 11.66 13.20
N GLN A 105 -15.39 12.20 14.29
CA GLN A 105 -13.94 12.41 14.37
C GLN A 105 -13.17 11.08 14.34
N ARG A 106 -13.66 10.08 15.07
CA ARG A 106 -13.07 8.73 15.08
C ARG A 106 -13.31 8.02 13.74
N LEU A 107 -14.50 8.16 13.15
CA LEU A 107 -14.80 7.66 11.81
C LEU A 107 -13.84 8.20 10.76
N TYR A 108 -13.62 9.51 10.71
CA TYR A 108 -12.68 10.14 9.77
C TYR A 108 -11.26 9.61 9.94
N ARG A 109 -10.83 9.36 11.17
CA ARG A 109 -9.52 8.74 11.44
C ARG A 109 -9.45 7.30 10.92
N ILE A 110 -10.52 6.51 11.05
CA ILE A 110 -10.57 5.15 10.50
C ILE A 110 -10.57 5.19 8.98
N ALA A 111 -11.41 6.02 8.35
CA ALA A 111 -11.45 6.22 6.91
C ALA A 111 -10.06 6.56 6.34
N LYS A 112 -9.30 7.38 7.07
CA LYS A 112 -7.91 7.73 6.73
C LYS A 112 -6.91 6.58 6.89
N ILE A 113 -7.17 5.61 7.76
CA ILE A 113 -6.31 4.41 7.91
C ILE A 113 -6.56 3.48 6.73
N ILE A 114 -7.83 3.27 6.38
CA ILE A 114 -8.24 2.35 5.31
C ILE A 114 -8.15 2.94 3.89
N ALA A 115 -7.54 4.11 3.75
CA ALA A 115 -7.50 4.86 2.50
C ALA A 115 -6.73 4.18 1.35
N ALA A 116 -5.91 3.17 1.64
CA ALA A 116 -5.23 2.40 0.59
C ALA A 116 -6.18 1.51 -0.22
N ALA A 117 -7.34 1.14 0.34
CA ALA A 117 -8.29 0.24 -0.31
C ALA A 117 -9.19 0.96 -1.33
N PRO A 118 -9.82 0.24 -2.28
CA PRO A 118 -10.87 0.80 -3.12
C PRO A 118 -12.09 1.27 -2.30
N PRO A 119 -12.84 2.31 -2.74
CA PRO A 119 -14.00 2.84 -2.02
C PRO A 119 -15.03 1.79 -1.58
N GLU A 120 -15.28 0.77 -2.40
CA GLU A 120 -16.23 -0.31 -2.12
C GLU A 120 -15.79 -1.12 -0.90
N SER A 121 -14.52 -1.53 -0.88
CA SER A 121 -13.91 -2.25 0.23
C SER A 121 -13.88 -1.40 1.51
N ARG A 122 -13.69 -0.07 1.39
CA ARG A 122 -13.76 0.82 2.56
C ARG A 122 -15.16 0.88 3.15
N LEU A 123 -16.20 0.95 2.31
CA LEU A 123 -17.58 0.96 2.78
C LEU A 123 -17.95 -0.37 3.44
N ASP A 124 -17.60 -1.48 2.80
CA ASP A 124 -17.81 -2.82 3.36
C ASP A 124 -17.07 -3.01 4.69
N PHE A 125 -15.80 -2.60 4.77
CA PHE A 125 -15.07 -2.59 6.04
C PHE A 125 -15.84 -1.85 7.13
N LEU A 126 -16.36 -0.65 6.85
CA LEU A 126 -17.04 0.15 7.87
C LEU A 126 -18.36 -0.48 8.33
N THR A 127 -19.14 -1.08 7.43
CA THR A 127 -20.53 -1.49 7.70
C THR A 127 -20.72 -2.97 7.95
N ALA A 128 -19.81 -3.83 7.46
CA ALA A 128 -19.92 -5.28 7.62
C ALA A 128 -19.51 -5.74 9.02
N ARG A 129 -20.18 -6.80 9.49
CA ARG A 129 -19.84 -7.45 10.76
C ARG A 129 -18.59 -8.30 10.56
N SER A 130 -17.63 -8.20 11.47
CA SER A 130 -16.37 -8.94 11.38
C SER A 130 -16.19 -9.90 12.55
N GLY A 131 -15.89 -11.17 12.25
CA GLY A 131 -15.55 -12.16 13.27
C GLY A 131 -14.32 -11.76 14.11
N ALA A 132 -13.35 -11.08 13.50
CA ALA A 132 -12.16 -10.57 14.18
C ALA A 132 -12.46 -9.43 15.17
N LEU A 133 -13.63 -8.79 15.07
CA LEU A 133 -14.13 -7.75 15.99
C LEU A 133 -15.26 -8.27 16.89
N GLY A 134 -15.31 -9.59 17.12
CA GLY A 134 -16.35 -10.21 17.95
C GLY A 134 -17.73 -10.21 17.30
N GLY A 135 -17.80 -10.21 15.96
CA GLY A 135 -19.06 -10.15 15.21
C GLY A 135 -19.72 -8.78 15.20
N ARG A 136 -18.99 -7.71 15.54
CA ARG A 136 -19.46 -6.32 15.49
C ARG A 136 -18.99 -5.64 14.21
N ALA A 137 -19.74 -4.64 13.74
CA ALA A 137 -19.31 -3.78 12.64
C ALA A 137 -18.40 -2.65 13.15
N PRO A 138 -17.36 -2.22 12.41
CA PRO A 138 -16.49 -1.12 12.83
C PRO A 138 -17.17 0.17 13.29
N LEU A 139 -18.30 0.55 12.68
CA LEU A 139 -19.06 1.72 13.13
C LEU A 139 -19.55 1.61 14.58
N GLU A 140 -19.82 0.40 15.07
CA GLU A 140 -20.27 0.15 16.45
C GLU A 140 -19.14 0.36 17.47
N LEU A 141 -17.89 0.20 17.06
CA LEU A 141 -16.70 0.33 17.91
C LEU A 141 -16.21 1.78 18.04
N LEU A 142 -16.88 2.74 17.40
CA LEU A 142 -16.44 4.14 17.39
C LEU A 142 -16.71 4.88 18.72
N ALA A 143 -17.65 4.42 19.56
CA ALA A 143 -18.09 5.14 20.74
C ALA A 143 -17.14 4.97 21.95
N ASP A 144 -16.62 3.78 22.17
CA ASP A 144 -15.79 3.43 23.33
C ASP A 144 -14.29 3.53 23.01
N ASP A 145 -13.46 3.94 23.99
CA ASP A 145 -12.01 4.12 23.79
C ASP A 145 -11.24 2.80 23.62
N VAL A 146 -11.64 1.76 24.36
CA VAL A 146 -11.00 0.44 24.30
C VAL A 146 -11.32 -0.22 22.96
N ASP A 147 -12.60 -0.25 22.60
CA ASP A 147 -13.05 -0.76 21.31
C ASP A 147 -12.45 0.03 20.14
N TYR A 148 -12.38 1.37 20.26
CA TYR A 148 -11.78 2.19 19.22
C TYR A 148 -10.29 1.92 19.04
N LYS A 149 -9.55 1.67 20.13
CA LYS A 149 -8.13 1.30 20.06
C LYS A 149 -7.94 -0.05 19.36
N GLU A 150 -8.80 -1.02 19.66
CA GLU A 150 -8.80 -2.31 18.98
C GLU A 150 -9.12 -2.15 17.48
N LEU A 151 -10.17 -1.39 17.16
CA LEU A 151 -10.55 -1.09 15.78
C LEU A 151 -9.41 -0.44 15.00
N ARG A 152 -8.68 0.51 15.59
CA ARG A 152 -7.53 1.14 14.93
C ARG A 152 -6.44 0.13 14.59
N ARG A 153 -6.14 -0.80 15.50
CA ARG A 153 -5.14 -1.85 15.25
C ARG A 153 -5.61 -2.77 14.12
N PHE A 154 -6.87 -3.18 14.16
CA PHE A 154 -7.46 -4.01 13.12
C PHE A 154 -7.47 -3.31 11.75
N ALA A 155 -7.91 -2.04 11.70
CA ALA A 155 -7.93 -1.22 10.49
C ALA A 155 -6.53 -1.08 9.86
N SER A 156 -5.49 -0.88 10.65
CA SER A 156 -4.11 -0.80 10.13
C SER A 156 -3.61 -2.14 9.57
N GLY A 157 -3.99 -3.26 10.18
CA GLY A 157 -3.67 -4.59 9.63
C GLY A 157 -4.38 -4.81 8.30
N TRP A 158 -5.71 -4.58 8.27
CA TRP A 158 -6.53 -4.70 7.08
C TRP A 158 -6.07 -3.79 5.94
N ALA A 159 -5.70 -2.54 6.24
CA ALA A 159 -5.19 -1.60 5.24
C ALA A 159 -3.86 -2.08 4.60
N GLY A 160 -3.08 -2.88 5.32
CA GLY A 160 -1.84 -3.48 4.80
C GLY A 160 -2.06 -4.44 3.63
N GLU A 161 -3.22 -5.10 3.56
CA GLU A 161 -3.57 -6.00 2.45
C GLU A 161 -3.68 -5.26 1.10
N TYR A 162 -3.90 -3.95 1.14
CA TYR A 162 -4.07 -3.11 -0.05
C TYR A 162 -2.79 -2.39 -0.48
N SER A 163 -1.68 -2.58 0.25
CA SER A 163 -0.40 -1.97 -0.11
C SER A 163 0.78 -2.89 0.11
N ARG A 164 1.60 -3.01 -0.94
CA ARG A 164 2.84 -3.79 -0.93
C ARG A 164 4.03 -2.86 -1.03
N THR A 165 5.02 -3.06 -0.17
CA THR A 165 6.35 -2.47 -0.31
C THR A 165 7.31 -3.53 -0.82
N SER A 166 8.02 -3.21 -1.89
CA SER A 166 9.13 -4.01 -2.40
C SER A 166 10.45 -3.29 -2.20
N VAL A 167 11.46 -4.03 -1.75
CA VAL A 167 12.85 -3.61 -1.70
C VAL A 167 13.63 -4.46 -2.68
N SER A 168 14.13 -3.84 -3.74
CA SER A 168 14.91 -4.50 -4.79
C SER A 168 16.37 -4.06 -4.69
N PHE A 169 17.29 -5.02 -4.71
CA PHE A 169 18.72 -4.79 -4.60
C PHE A 169 19.42 -5.01 -5.92
N PHE A 170 20.37 -4.14 -6.26
CA PHE A 170 21.13 -4.18 -7.50
C PHE A 170 22.61 -4.03 -7.18
N ALA A 171 23.48 -4.81 -7.84
CA ALA A 171 24.92 -4.68 -7.67
C ALA A 171 25.46 -3.42 -8.38
N GLY A 172 26.44 -2.75 -7.77
CA GLY A 172 27.13 -1.59 -8.33
C GLY A 172 26.82 -0.26 -7.64
N GLU A 173 27.58 0.78 -8.01
CA GLU A 173 27.51 2.13 -7.41
C GLU A 173 26.48 3.03 -8.10
N GLN A 174 26.25 2.81 -9.40
CA GLN A 174 25.41 3.67 -10.23
C GLN A 174 24.34 2.87 -10.92
N VAL A 175 23.12 3.26 -10.58
CA VAL A 175 21.88 2.75 -11.11
C VAL A 175 21.06 4.00 -11.41
N SER A 176 20.92 4.32 -12.71
CA SER A 176 19.89 5.24 -13.16
C SER A 176 18.55 4.54 -13.04
N VAL A 177 17.57 5.18 -12.42
CA VAL A 177 16.18 4.69 -12.38
C VAL A 177 15.45 5.29 -13.59
N PRO A 178 14.70 4.53 -14.42
CA PRO A 178 14.35 3.12 -14.27
C PRO A 178 15.49 2.15 -14.56
N LEU A 179 15.45 1.00 -13.87
CA LEU A 179 16.45 -0.04 -13.92
C LEU A 179 16.10 -1.10 -14.96
N ASP A 180 16.93 -1.21 -15.99
CA ASP A 180 16.83 -2.29 -16.99
C ASP A 180 17.54 -3.58 -16.54
N ALA A 181 18.28 -3.54 -15.42
CA ALA A 181 18.96 -4.70 -14.86
C ALA A 181 18.03 -5.49 -13.93
N ALA A 182 18.18 -6.81 -13.91
CA ALA A 182 17.51 -7.65 -12.92
C ALA A 182 18.10 -7.43 -11.51
N PRO A 183 17.27 -7.37 -10.46
CA PRO A 183 17.75 -7.27 -9.09
C PRO A 183 18.44 -8.56 -8.64
N ILE A 184 19.53 -8.42 -7.88
CA ILE A 184 20.26 -9.54 -7.26
C ILE A 184 19.50 -10.14 -6.06
N TYR A 185 18.59 -9.36 -5.46
CA TYR A 185 17.72 -9.79 -4.38
C TYR A 185 16.48 -8.90 -4.32
N ILE A 186 15.33 -9.46 -4.01
CA ILE A 186 14.07 -8.73 -3.79
C ILE A 186 13.44 -9.24 -2.50
N ALA A 187 12.90 -8.33 -1.71
CA ALA A 187 12.04 -8.64 -0.58
C ALA A 187 10.75 -7.81 -0.65
N VAL A 188 9.61 -8.41 -0.32
CA VAL A 188 8.28 -7.77 -0.40
C VAL A 188 7.49 -8.00 0.87
N VAL A 189 6.67 -7.03 1.26
CA VAL A 189 5.73 -7.17 2.38
C VAL A 189 4.45 -6.39 2.12
N GLU A 190 3.32 -6.95 2.56
CA GLU A 190 2.04 -6.25 2.68
C GLU A 190 2.02 -5.46 3.98
N VAL A 191 1.87 -4.14 3.89
CA VAL A 191 2.03 -3.24 5.03
C VAL A 191 1.31 -1.92 4.81
N ASP A 192 0.74 -1.36 5.89
CA ASP A 192 0.08 -0.05 5.88
C ASP A 192 1.03 1.02 5.29
N PRO A 193 0.67 1.68 4.17
CA PRO A 193 1.56 2.61 3.46
C PRO A 193 1.86 3.88 4.26
N ARG A 194 1.11 4.13 5.34
CA ARG A 194 1.29 5.26 6.25
C ARG A 194 2.44 5.06 7.21
N ALA A 195 2.93 3.83 7.38
CA ALA A 195 4.18 3.59 8.09
C ALA A 195 5.36 4.22 7.32
N SER A 196 6.39 4.67 8.04
CA SER A 196 7.57 5.26 7.41
C SER A 196 8.19 4.30 6.39
N ILE A 197 8.72 4.84 5.29
CA ILE A 197 9.32 4.06 4.19
C ILE A 197 10.35 3.07 4.75
N TRP A 198 11.18 3.52 5.70
CA TRP A 198 12.23 2.71 6.31
C TRP A 198 11.69 1.58 7.18
N LYS A 199 10.61 1.81 7.92
CA LYS A 199 9.95 0.75 8.70
C LYS A 199 9.31 -0.29 7.79
N ARG A 200 8.71 0.14 6.68
CA ARG A 200 8.16 -0.78 5.66
C ARG A 200 9.25 -1.57 4.96
N ALA A 201 10.34 -0.92 4.56
CA ALA A 201 11.49 -1.56 3.94
C ALA A 201 12.17 -2.57 4.89
N LEU A 202 12.34 -2.20 6.16
CA LEU A 202 12.83 -3.11 7.21
C LEU A 202 11.90 -4.32 7.36
N ASN A 203 10.59 -4.09 7.44
CA ASN A 203 9.60 -5.16 7.52
C ASN A 203 9.67 -6.12 6.32
N ALA A 204 9.98 -5.64 5.12
CA ALA A 204 10.19 -6.49 3.95
C ALA A 204 11.37 -7.46 4.14
N LEU A 205 12.46 -7.00 4.76
CA LEU A 205 13.65 -7.81 5.00
C LEU A 205 13.51 -8.81 6.14
N ILE A 206 12.71 -8.48 7.17
CA ILE A 206 12.58 -9.34 8.37
C ILE A 206 11.34 -10.24 8.34
N SER A 207 10.28 -9.86 7.61
CA SER A 207 9.05 -10.66 7.52
C SER A 207 9.28 -11.88 6.62
N PRO A 208 8.78 -13.07 7.01
CA PRO A 208 8.88 -14.25 6.16
C PRO A 208 7.99 -14.12 4.92
N GLY A 209 8.35 -14.78 3.82
CA GLY A 209 7.36 -15.19 2.80
C GLY A 209 7.55 -14.68 1.37
N HIS A 210 8.13 -13.50 1.14
CA HIS A 210 8.24 -12.95 -0.23
C HIS A 210 9.63 -12.42 -0.52
N ARG A 211 10.59 -13.34 -0.70
CA ARG A 211 11.99 -13.04 -0.98
C ARG A 211 12.50 -13.86 -2.16
N LYS A 212 13.32 -13.25 -3.02
CA LYS A 212 14.00 -13.95 -4.12
C LYS A 212 15.40 -13.39 -4.37
N PRO A 213 16.44 -14.25 -4.48
CA PRO A 213 16.46 -15.66 -4.07
C PRO A 213 16.05 -15.86 -2.59
N HIS A 214 15.78 -17.10 -2.17
CA HIS A 214 15.35 -17.38 -0.79
C HIS A 214 16.42 -16.95 0.23
N GLU A 215 17.68 -17.26 -0.07
CA GLU A 215 18.85 -16.78 0.66
C GLU A 215 19.38 -15.53 0.00
N ALA A 216 19.64 -14.49 0.79
CA ALA A 216 20.23 -13.26 0.29
C ALA A 216 21.69 -13.50 -0.11
N PRO A 217 22.14 -13.02 -1.28
CA PRO A 217 23.54 -13.13 -1.68
C PRO A 217 24.45 -12.28 -0.77
N ILE A 218 25.73 -12.66 -0.71
CA ILE A 218 26.78 -11.86 -0.07
C ILE A 218 26.77 -10.45 -0.66
N ALA A 219 26.88 -9.44 0.20
CA ALA A 219 26.89 -8.05 -0.23
C ALA A 219 28.10 -7.76 -1.12
N PRO A 220 27.91 -7.27 -2.36
CA PRO A 220 29.01 -6.72 -3.14
C PRO A 220 29.55 -5.44 -2.46
N SER A 221 30.76 -5.02 -2.84
CA SER A 221 31.39 -3.79 -2.30
C SER A 221 30.56 -2.53 -2.51
N ALA A 222 29.68 -2.52 -3.52
CA ALA A 222 28.67 -1.51 -3.70
C ALA A 222 27.36 -2.12 -4.21
N PHE A 223 26.24 -1.64 -3.67
CA PHE A 223 24.90 -2.02 -4.14
C PHE A 223 23.91 -0.87 -3.94
N VAL A 224 22.77 -0.98 -4.60
CA VAL A 224 21.66 -0.03 -4.50
C VAL A 224 20.40 -0.76 -4.06
N ALA A 225 19.74 -0.26 -3.01
CA ALA A 225 18.42 -0.68 -2.60
C ALA A 225 17.37 0.32 -3.12
N VAL A 226 16.42 -0.17 -3.90
CA VAL A 226 15.29 0.60 -4.45
C VAL A 226 14.02 0.20 -3.70
N ILE A 227 13.35 1.18 -3.12
CA ILE A 227 12.11 0.99 -2.36
C ILE A 227 10.95 1.51 -3.20
N GLU A 228 10.05 0.60 -3.55
CA GLU A 228 8.86 0.90 -4.33
C GLU A 228 7.60 0.47 -3.58
N ARG A 229 6.50 1.16 -3.84
CA ARG A 229 5.16 0.80 -3.35
C ARG A 229 4.23 0.44 -4.49
N VAL A 230 3.46 -0.63 -4.29
CA VAL A 230 2.32 -1.01 -5.13
C VAL A 230 1.06 -0.87 -4.28
N THR A 231 0.03 -0.26 -4.85
CA THR A 231 -1.29 -0.15 -4.19
C THR A 231 -2.29 -0.94 -5.01
N LEU A 232 -3.05 -1.83 -4.37
CA LEU A 232 -4.05 -2.63 -5.07
C LEU A 232 -5.04 -1.70 -5.80
N GLY A 233 -5.39 -2.05 -7.03
CA GLY A 233 -6.30 -1.24 -7.87
C GLY A 233 -5.66 -0.03 -8.55
N HIS A 234 -4.38 0.26 -8.30
CA HIS A 234 -3.62 1.29 -9.02
C HIS A 234 -2.64 0.65 -10.00
N SER A 235 -2.45 1.27 -11.16
CA SER A 235 -1.47 0.80 -12.14
C SER A 235 -0.06 1.28 -11.78
N GLY A 236 0.91 0.36 -11.88
CA GLY A 236 2.33 0.67 -11.75
C GLY A 236 2.89 0.57 -10.33
N LYS A 237 4.20 0.78 -10.25
CA LYS A 237 4.96 0.87 -9.00
C LYS A 237 5.33 2.33 -8.76
N GLU A 238 5.19 2.76 -7.52
CA GLU A 238 5.59 4.09 -7.10
C GLU A 238 6.98 4.03 -6.46
N LEU A 239 7.98 4.65 -7.09
CA LEU A 239 9.29 4.82 -6.47
C LEU A 239 9.18 5.74 -5.25
N GLU A 240 9.62 5.28 -4.09
CA GLU A 240 9.56 6.06 -2.84
C GLU A 240 10.95 6.53 -2.40
N ALA A 241 11.95 5.64 -2.46
CA ALA A 241 13.33 5.97 -2.07
C ALA A 241 14.37 5.07 -2.74
N VAL A 242 15.61 5.56 -2.78
CA VAL A 242 16.80 4.85 -3.21
C VAL A 242 17.88 5.01 -2.15
N ALA A 243 18.47 3.90 -1.69
CA ALA A 243 19.62 3.89 -0.80
C ALA A 243 20.82 3.27 -1.53
N ARG A 244 21.87 4.06 -1.73
CA ARG A 244 23.12 3.64 -2.38
C ARG A 244 24.13 3.31 -1.29
N CYS A 245 24.60 2.08 -1.28
CA CYS A 245 25.43 1.51 -0.22
C CYS A 245 26.82 1.19 -0.77
N ARG A 246 27.86 1.63 -0.05
CA ARG A 246 29.26 1.25 -0.30
C ARG A 246 29.85 0.65 0.97
N LEU A 247 30.41 -0.55 0.86
CA LEU A 247 31.03 -1.27 1.96
C LEU A 247 32.54 -1.08 1.89
N ASP A 248 33.14 -0.65 3.01
CA ASP A 248 34.58 -0.42 3.13
C ASP A 248 35.03 -0.66 4.59
N GLU A 249 36.10 -1.41 4.80
CA GLU A 249 36.79 -1.59 6.09
C GLU A 249 35.89 -1.67 7.36
N GLY A 250 34.88 -2.54 7.39
CA GLY A 250 33.99 -2.68 8.56
C GLY A 250 32.87 -1.63 8.63
N ARG A 251 32.65 -0.88 7.56
CA ARG A 251 31.69 0.22 7.50
C ARG A 251 30.84 0.15 6.26
N ILE A 252 29.64 0.69 6.37
CA ILE A 252 28.74 0.95 5.26
C ILE A 252 28.48 2.44 5.16
N HIS A 253 28.82 3.02 4.01
CA HIS A 253 28.49 4.37 3.64
C HIS A 253 27.20 4.35 2.82
N VAL A 254 26.21 5.14 3.22
CA VAL A 254 24.90 5.16 2.58
C VAL A 254 24.59 6.58 2.12
N SER A 255 24.15 6.70 0.88
CA SER A 255 23.56 7.90 0.30
C SER A 255 22.09 7.63 -0.03
N ILE A 256 21.20 8.52 0.43
CA ILE A 256 19.75 8.32 0.41
C ILE A 256 19.11 9.42 -0.42
N GLU A 257 18.26 9.01 -1.34
CA GLU A 257 17.43 9.88 -2.17
C GLU A 257 15.97 9.50 -1.96
N ARG A 258 15.13 10.46 -1.59
CA ARG A 258 13.68 10.24 -1.43
C ARG A 258 12.95 10.99 -2.52
N ARG A 259 11.90 10.40 -3.10
CA ARG A 259 11.16 11.07 -4.19
C ARG A 259 10.56 12.42 -3.78
N VAL A 260 10.16 12.56 -2.52
CA VAL A 260 9.51 13.76 -1.98
C VAL A 260 10.53 14.82 -1.51
N GLN A 261 11.80 14.45 -1.34
CA GLN A 261 12.85 15.32 -0.79
C GLN A 261 14.08 15.30 -1.70
N LYS A 262 14.38 16.45 -2.32
CA LYS A 262 15.51 16.57 -3.27
C LYS A 262 16.89 16.52 -2.62
N ASP A 263 16.96 16.66 -1.30
CA ASP A 263 18.23 16.63 -0.59
C ASP A 263 18.71 15.19 -0.41
N VAL A 264 19.99 14.97 -0.75
CA VAL A 264 20.66 13.69 -0.55
C VAL A 264 21.15 13.61 0.89
N GLU A 265 20.61 12.68 1.66
CA GLU A 265 21.07 12.40 3.02
C GLU A 265 22.21 11.38 2.98
N THR A 266 23.26 11.57 3.77
CA THR A 266 24.37 10.60 3.86
C THR A 266 24.57 10.13 5.29
N MET A 267 24.94 8.87 5.46
CA MET A 267 25.29 8.29 6.76
C MET A 267 26.39 7.24 6.63
N THR A 268 27.07 6.98 7.74
CA THR A 268 28.05 5.91 7.85
C THR A 268 27.73 5.07 9.09
N LEU A 269 27.67 3.76 8.93
CA LEU A 269 27.41 2.82 10.03
C LEU A 269 28.55 1.80 10.12
N VAL A 270 28.83 1.32 11.33
CA VAL A 270 29.82 0.26 11.58
C VAL A 270 29.11 -1.08 11.57
N MET A 271 29.63 -2.04 10.81
CA MET A 271 29.04 -3.38 10.74
C MET A 271 30.08 -4.44 10.38
N PRO A 272 29.89 -5.72 10.78
CA PRO A 272 30.75 -6.79 10.30
C PRO A 272 30.66 -6.90 8.77
N LEU A 273 31.78 -7.14 8.09
CA LEU A 273 31.79 -7.35 6.63
C LEU A 273 31.81 -8.83 6.24
N GLU A 274 32.42 -9.68 7.05
CA GLU A 274 32.62 -11.08 6.69
C GLU A 274 31.29 -11.85 6.72
N GLY A 275 30.93 -12.45 5.58
CA GLY A 275 29.68 -13.20 5.42
C GLY A 275 28.41 -12.35 5.37
N THR A 276 28.53 -11.02 5.43
CA THR A 276 27.38 -10.10 5.43
C THR A 276 26.64 -10.15 4.09
N THR A 277 25.35 -10.47 4.14
CA THR A 277 24.50 -10.45 2.94
C THR A 277 23.99 -9.04 2.63
N VAL A 278 23.49 -8.83 1.40
CA VAL A 278 22.81 -7.57 1.05
C VAL A 278 21.63 -7.27 1.98
N SER A 279 20.95 -8.30 2.45
CA SER A 279 19.81 -8.17 3.36
C SER A 279 20.27 -7.75 4.76
N ASP A 280 21.35 -8.31 5.28
CA ASP A 280 21.88 -7.95 6.61
C ASP A 280 22.38 -6.50 6.65
N ALA A 281 23.11 -6.09 5.62
CA ALA A 281 23.57 -4.71 5.45
C ALA A 281 22.41 -3.73 5.38
N ALA A 282 21.40 -4.04 4.56
CA ALA A 282 20.22 -3.20 4.42
C ALA A 282 19.36 -3.18 5.69
N GLU A 283 19.25 -4.30 6.41
CA GLU A 283 18.56 -4.34 7.70
C GLU A 283 19.20 -3.35 8.68
N HIS A 284 20.53 -3.36 8.79
CA HIS A 284 21.26 -2.45 9.68
C HIS A 284 21.00 -0.98 9.34
N VAL A 285 21.01 -0.65 8.05
CA VAL A 285 20.71 0.70 7.53
C VAL A 285 19.27 1.11 7.82
N PHE A 286 18.29 0.28 7.45
CA PHE A 286 16.88 0.62 7.62
C PHE A 286 16.46 0.69 9.09
N ARG A 287 17.09 -0.12 9.96
CA ARG A 287 16.90 -0.03 11.41
C ARG A 287 17.43 1.28 11.97
N ALA A 288 18.57 1.78 11.49
CA ALA A 288 19.10 3.09 11.88
C ALA A 288 18.18 4.24 11.42
N LEU A 289 17.63 4.13 10.21
CA LEU A 289 16.71 5.10 9.61
C LEU A 289 15.28 5.09 10.17
N SER A 290 14.90 4.02 10.88
CA SER A 290 13.57 3.86 11.46
C SER A 290 13.44 4.41 12.88
N LYS A 291 14.53 4.92 13.46
CA LYS A 291 14.56 5.56 14.79
C LYS A 291 14.08 7.00 14.69
#